data_AF-A0A3D2BDA2-F1
#
_entry.id   AF-A0A3D2BDA2-F1
#
_cell.length_a   1.000
_cell.length_b   1.000
_cell.length_c   1.000
_cell.angle_alpha   90.00
_cell.angle_beta   90.00
_cell.angle_gamma   90.00
#
_symmetry.space_group_name_H-M   'P 1'
#
loop_
_entity.id
_entity.type
_entity.pdbx_description
1 polymer ?
#
loop_
_entity_poly.entity_id
_entity_poly.type
_entity_poly.pdbx_seq_one_letter_code
_entity_poly.pdbx_strand_id
1 'polypeptide(L)' 'GIIRDILAREVPMILRTEIYATACILGGIVHATAWYTFHVPLEQAAMLGMVVTLAIRLAAIRWHLKLPTFALD' A
#
# COMPACT_ATOMS: atom_id res chain seq x y z
N GLY A 1 5.34 -2.00 10.04
CA GLY A 1 6.00 -0.80 9.48
C GLY A 1 6.16 0.22 10.58
N ILE A 2 5.10 0.96 10.88
CA ILE A 2 5.07 2.05 11.87
C ILE A 2 5.74 1.68 13.21
N ILE A 3 5.37 0.56 13.83
CA ILE A 3 5.96 0.15 15.13
C ILE A 3 7.48 -0.05 15.04
N ARG A 4 7.98 -0.69 13.97
CA ARG A 4 9.42 -0.89 13.73
C ARG A 4 10.14 0.44 13.51
N ASP A 5 9.54 1.32 12.73
CA ASP A 5 10.15 2.61 12.38
C ASP A 5 10.20 3.53 13.62
N ILE A 6 9.17 3.50 14.47
CA ILE A 6 9.14 4.20 15.77
C ILE A 6 10.20 3.64 16.74
N LEU A 7 10.33 2.32 16.83
CA LEU A 7 11.37 1.66 17.64
C LEU A 7 12.79 2.03 17.16
N ALA A 8 12.97 2.23 15.86
CA ALA A 8 14.23 2.68 15.26
C ALA A 8 14.47 4.21 15.38
N ARG A 9 13.55 4.97 15.98
CA ARG A 9 13.53 6.46 15.99
C ARG A 9 13.57 7.08 14.58
N GLU A 10 13.11 6.36 13.58
CA GLU A 10 12.98 6.87 12.21
C GLU A 10 11.56 7.37 11.98
N VAL A 11 11.40 8.43 11.18
CA VAL A 11 10.07 8.89 10.77
C VAL A 11 9.39 7.74 10.02
N PRO A 12 8.16 7.33 10.42
CA PRO A 12 7.48 6.19 9.83
C PRO A 12 7.41 6.28 8.31
N MET A 13 7.67 5.19 7.59
CA MET A 13 7.63 5.20 6.13
C MET A 13 6.26 5.63 5.57
N ILE A 14 5.18 5.46 6.35
CA ILE A 14 3.83 5.90 5.98
C ILE A 14 3.70 7.43 5.91
N LEU A 15 4.47 8.16 6.72
CA LEU A 15 4.55 9.63 6.67
C LEU A 15 5.56 10.12 5.61
N ARG A 16 6.56 9.30 5.26
CA ARG A 16 7.55 9.67 4.23
C ARG A 16 7.13 9.34 2.79
N THR A 17 6.26 8.35 2.62
CA THR A 17 5.89 7.83 1.31
C THR A 17 4.38 7.60 1.29
N GLU A 18 3.64 8.61 0.79
CA GLU A 18 2.18 8.60 0.72
C GLU A 18 1.61 7.38 -0.01
N ILE A 19 2.41 6.81 -0.91
CA ILE A 19 2.08 5.63 -1.72
C ILE A 19 1.80 4.39 -0.86
N TYR A 20 2.39 4.29 0.33
CA TYR A 20 2.15 3.15 1.22
C TYR A 20 0.73 3.16 1.80
N ALA A 21 0.23 4.35 2.16
CA ALA A 21 -1.13 4.52 2.68
C ALA A 21 -2.18 4.33 1.57
N THR A 22 -1.95 4.97 0.42
CA THR A 22 -2.89 4.91 -0.71
C THR A 22 -2.98 3.51 -1.31
N ALA A 23 -1.89 2.75 -1.37
CA ALA A 23 -1.91 1.36 -1.83
C ALA A 23 -2.79 0.45 -0.95
N CYS A 24 -2.69 0.58 0.37
CA CYS A 24 -3.53 -0.18 1.30
C CYS A 24 -5.01 0.22 1.20
N ILE A 25 -5.29 1.52 1.06
CA ILE A 25 -6.66 2.02 0.88
C ILE A 25 -7.25 1.48 -0.44
N LEU A 26 -6.51 1.56 -1.54
CA LEU A 26 -6.93 1.02 -2.84
C LEU A 26 -7.17 -0.50 -2.79
N GLY A 27 -6.27 -1.26 -2.17
CA GLY A 27 -6.45 -2.69 -1.98
C GLY A 27 -7.70 -3.05 -1.17
N GLY A 28 -7.98 -2.27 -0.12
CA GLY A 28 -9.19 -2.41 0.68
C GLY A 28 -10.47 -2.04 -0.09
N ILE A 29 -10.43 -0.98 -0.90
CA ILE A 29 -11.55 -0.59 -1.78
C ILE A 29 -11.82 -1.68 -2.81
N VAL A 30 -10.77 -2.25 -3.43
CA VAL A 30 -10.90 -3.35 -4.40
C VAL A 30 -11.48 -4.61 -3.74
N HIS A 31 -11.05 -4.94 -2.51
CA HIS A 31 -11.64 -6.02 -1.75
C HIS A 31 -13.14 -5.77 -1.43
N ALA A 32 -13.47 -4.58 -0.92
CA ALA A 32 -14.83 -4.22 -0.54
C ALA A 32 -15.77 -4.17 -1.76
N THR A 33 -15.31 -3.66 -2.89
CA THR A 33 -16.07 -3.63 -4.15
C THR A 33 -16.22 -5.02 -4.77
N ALA A 34 -15.18 -5.87 -4.72
CA ALA A 34 -15.28 -7.26 -5.19
C ALA A 34 -16.29 -8.07 -4.36
N TRP A 35 -16.31 -7.88 -3.04
CA TRP A 35 -17.28 -8.52 -2.16
C TRP A 35 -18.70 -7.98 -2.37
N TYR A 36 -18.87 -6.66 -2.31
CA TYR A 36 -20.19 -6.02 -2.30
C TYR A 36 -20.87 -6.01 -3.67
N THR A 37 -20.14 -5.73 -4.75
CA THR A 37 -20.71 -5.58 -6.09
C THR A 37 -20.75 -6.89 -6.87
N PHE A 38 -19.75 -7.76 -6.71
CA PHE A 38 -19.65 -8.99 -7.51
C PHE A 38 -20.04 -10.26 -6.74
N HIS A 39 -20.39 -10.17 -5.45
CA HIS A 39 -20.76 -11.33 -4.61
C HIS A 39 -19.74 -12.48 -4.68
N VAL A 40 -18.47 -12.14 -4.88
CA VAL A 40 -17.37 -13.09 -4.95
C VAL A 40 -17.16 -13.70 -3.56
N PRO A 41 -16.97 -15.02 -3.42
CA PRO A 41 -16.71 -15.64 -2.12
C PRO A 41 -15.51 -15.01 -1.40
N LEU A 42 -15.58 -14.95 -0.07
CA LEU A 42 -14.73 -14.09 0.77
C LEU A 42 -13.26 -14.42 0.57
N GLU A 43 -12.98 -15.72 0.40
CA GLU A 43 -11.64 -16.26 0.16
C GLU A 43 -11.04 -15.74 -1.15
N GLN A 44 -11.83 -15.73 -2.24
CA GLN A 44 -11.41 -15.20 -3.53
C GLN A 44 -11.28 -13.67 -3.49
N ALA A 45 -12.21 -12.96 -2.86
CA ALA A 45 -12.14 -11.51 -2.70
C ALA A 45 -10.92 -11.09 -1.85
N ALA A 46 -10.58 -11.86 -0.81
CA ALA A 46 -9.40 -11.63 0.02
C ALA A 46 -8.11 -11.91 -0.75
N MET A 47 -8.03 -13.00 -1.52
CA MET A 47 -6.91 -13.27 -2.42
C MET A 47 -6.71 -12.13 -3.42
N LEU A 48 -7.79 -11.65 -4.04
CA LEU A 48 -7.73 -10.58 -5.05
C LEU A 48 -7.27 -9.26 -4.43
N GLY A 49 -7.81 -8.87 -3.26
CA GLY A 49 -7.36 -7.70 -2.52
C GLY A 49 -5.89 -7.79 -2.08
N MET A 50 -5.44 -8.98 -1.64
CA MET A 50 -4.06 -9.23 -1.26
C MET A 50 -3.11 -9.10 -2.46
N VAL A 51 -3.45 -9.73 -3.59
CA VAL A 51 -2.66 -9.66 -4.83
C VAL A 51 -2.59 -8.22 -5.35
N VAL A 52 -3.70 -7.50 -5.35
CA VAL A 52 -3.74 -6.09 -5.78
C VAL A 52 -2.90 -5.21 -4.87
N THR A 53 -3.03 -5.34 -3.55
CA THR A 53 -2.22 -4.58 -2.59
C THR A 53 -0.72 -4.89 -2.76
N LEU A 54 -0.38 -6.17 -2.96
CA LEU A 54 1.00 -6.62 -3.17
C LEU A 54 1.56 -6.09 -4.50
N ALA A 55 0.78 -6.16 -5.57
CA ALA A 55 1.14 -5.66 -6.89
C ALA A 55 1.37 -4.14 -6.85
N ILE A 56 0.49 -3.37 -6.20
CA ILE A 56 0.67 -1.92 -6.03
C ILE A 56 1.92 -1.64 -5.19
N ARG A 57 2.19 -2.41 -4.13
CA ARG A 57 3.44 -2.26 -3.36
C ARG A 57 4.69 -2.55 -4.19
N LEU A 58 4.70 -3.65 -4.92
CA LEU A 58 5.82 -4.03 -5.76
C LEU A 58 6.01 -3.03 -6.90
N ALA A 59 4.92 -2.54 -7.50
CA ALA A 59 4.93 -1.48 -8.48
C ALA A 59 5.50 -0.18 -7.89
N ALA A 60 5.07 0.24 -6.69
CA ALA A 60 5.59 1.43 -6.01
C ALA A 60 7.10 1.32 -5.69
N ILE A 61 7.56 0.14 -5.26
CA ILE A 61 8.98 -0.14 -5.00
C ILE A 61 9.76 -0.16 -6.32
N ARG A 62 9.24 -0.85 -7.35
CA ARG A 62 9.91 -1.06 -8.64
C ARG A 62 9.95 0.21 -9.50
N TRP A 63 8.87 0.98 -9.52
CA TRP A 63 8.86 2.29 -10.17
C TRP A 63 9.69 3.32 -9.42
N HIS A 64 10.19 2.99 -8.22
CA HIS A 64 10.95 3.91 -7.39
C HIS A 64 10.30 5.28 -7.47
N LEU A 65 9.02 5.41 -7.06
CA LEU A 65 8.52 6.71 -6.62
C LEU A 65 9.23 7.05 -5.29
N LYS A 66 10.57 7.12 -5.36
CA LYS A 66 11.35 8.07 -4.63
C LYS A 66 10.85 9.39 -5.20
N LEU A 67 10.15 10.18 -4.37
CA LEU A 67 10.14 11.62 -4.65
C LEU A 67 11.60 11.99 -4.96
N PRO A 68 11.87 12.75 -6.04
CA PRO A 68 13.19 13.31 -6.23
C PRO A 68 13.51 14.02 -4.92
N THR A 69 14.51 13.50 -4.21
CA THR A 69 15.08 14.18 -3.06
C THR A 69 15.57 15.50 -3.61
N PHE A 70 14.80 16.57 -3.36
CA PHE A 70 15.26 17.94 -3.48
C PHE A 70 16.42 18.07 -2.50
N ALA A 71 17.62 17.75 -2.99
CA ALA A 71 18.84 18.35 -2.49
C ALA A 71 18.77 19.82 -2.93
N LEU A 72 18.25 20.67 -2.05
CA LEU A 72 18.56 22.09 -2.08
C LEU A 72 19.83 22.23 -1.23
N ASP A 73 20.95 22.42 -1.92
CA ASP A 73 22.14 23.10 -1.36
C ASP A 73 21.74 24.43 -0.73
#